data_AF-A0AAD6F375-F1
#
_entry.id   AF-A0AAD6F375-F1
#
_cell.length_a   1.000
_cell.length_b   1.000
_cell.length_c   1.000
_cell.angle_alpha   90.00
_cell.angle_beta   90.00
_cell.angle_gamma   90.00
#
_symmetry.space_group_name_H-M   'P 1'
#
loop_
_entity.id
_entity.type
_entity.pdbx_description
1 polymer ?
#
loop_
_entity_poly.entity_id
_entity_poly.type
_entity_poly.pdbx_seq_one_letter_code
_entity_poly.pdbx_strand_id
1 'polypeptide(L)'
;MEVDYCCEKEQALQKLRDKERERVTVMADCLLLSLTQLNNMRLRAAVRWNTEPRRLLTEEEFQREAEEETRKALEDLRKNCSSPEFRSWRTVARLQSPKRFADFVEGSPHLVSNEVSVHAQEYGFGGSFFEEEFFDTDDEEDDDMKPLKIPE
;
A
#
# COMPACT_ATOMS: atom_id res chain seq x y z
N MET A 1 -53.82 -22.44 54.63
CA MET A 1 -52.56 -23.20 54.47
C MET A 1 -52.43 -23.89 53.11
N GLU A 2 -53.49 -24.45 52.51
CA GLU A 2 -53.39 -25.05 51.16
C GLU A 2 -53.31 -24.03 50.01
N VAL A 3 -53.93 -22.85 50.16
CA VAL A 3 -53.99 -21.83 49.10
C VAL A 3 -52.60 -21.18 48.85
N ASP A 4 -51.80 -21.02 49.91
CA ASP A 4 -50.46 -20.42 49.83
C ASP A 4 -49.49 -21.32 49.05
N TYR A 5 -49.57 -22.63 49.25
CA TYR A 5 -48.74 -23.62 48.55
C TYR A 5 -49.04 -23.70 47.05
N CYS A 6 -50.31 -23.56 46.64
CA CYS A 6 -50.68 -23.48 45.23
C CYS A 6 -50.12 -22.21 44.55
N CYS A 7 -50.18 -21.06 45.23
CA CYS A 7 -49.65 -19.80 44.71
C CYS A 7 -48.12 -19.87 44.52
N GLU A 8 -47.39 -20.40 45.50
CA GLU A 8 -45.94 -20.59 45.41
C GLU A 8 -45.54 -21.56 44.29
N LYS A 9 -46.30 -22.64 44.10
CA LYS A 9 -46.08 -23.60 43.01
C LYS A 9 -46.32 -22.99 41.63
N GLU A 10 -47.37 -22.19 41.47
CA GLU A 10 -47.62 -21.46 40.22
C GLU A 10 -46.54 -20.42 39.92
N GLN A 11 -46.05 -19.70 40.95
CA GLN A 11 -44.92 -18.77 40.80
C GLN A 11 -43.63 -19.50 40.41
N ALA A 12 -43.36 -20.69 40.98
CA ALA A 12 -42.20 -21.50 40.61
C ALA A 12 -42.31 -22.02 39.16
N LEU A 13 -43.48 -22.47 38.75
CA LEU A 13 -43.74 -22.87 37.35
C LEU A 13 -43.62 -21.68 36.38
N GLN A 14 -44.09 -20.49 36.77
CA GLN A 14 -43.91 -19.28 35.98
C GLN A 14 -42.43 -18.91 35.83
N LYS A 15 -41.65 -18.96 36.91
CA LYS A 15 -40.19 -18.75 36.88
C LYS A 15 -39.47 -19.77 36.00
N LEU A 16 -39.90 -21.04 36.00
CA LEU A 16 -39.36 -22.06 35.11
C LEU A 16 -39.69 -21.77 33.65
N ARG A 17 -40.93 -21.39 33.33
CA ARG A 17 -41.33 -20.97 31.97
C ARG A 17 -40.58 -19.74 31.49
N ASP A 18 -40.35 -18.76 32.36
CA ASP A 18 -39.60 -17.56 32.03
C ASP A 18 -38.11 -17.87 31.82
N LYS A 19 -37.53 -18.77 32.63
CA LYS A 19 -36.16 -19.27 32.44
C LYS A 19 -36.01 -20.09 31.15
N GLU A 20 -36.99 -20.90 30.78
CA GLU A 20 -37.00 -21.60 29.50
C GLU A 20 -37.12 -20.62 28.33
N ARG A 21 -38.02 -19.63 28.44
CA ARG A 21 -38.15 -18.55 27.45
C ARG A 21 -36.85 -17.78 27.29
N GLU A 22 -36.18 -17.42 28.38
CA GLU A 22 -34.88 -16.75 28.38
C GLU A 22 -33.80 -17.60 27.70
N ARG A 23 -33.75 -18.91 27.99
CA ARG A 23 -32.83 -19.82 27.31
C ARG A 23 -33.11 -19.92 25.81
N VAL A 24 -34.39 -19.94 25.42
CA VAL A 24 -34.81 -19.97 24.01
C VAL A 24 -34.45 -18.65 23.30
N THR A 25 -34.65 -17.50 23.94
CA THR A 25 -34.29 -16.19 23.35
C THR A 25 -32.78 -16.05 23.20
N VAL A 26 -31.99 -16.44 24.21
CA VAL A 26 -30.52 -16.40 24.11
C VAL A 26 -30.00 -17.29 22.97
N MET A 27 -30.60 -18.48 22.78
CA MET A 27 -30.27 -19.35 21.65
C MET A 27 -30.67 -18.72 20.30
N ALA A 28 -31.85 -18.11 20.22
CA ALA A 28 -32.31 -17.43 19.02
C ALA A 28 -31.41 -16.22 18.64
N ASP A 29 -31.01 -15.42 19.62
CA ASP A 29 -30.11 -14.28 19.44
C ASP A 29 -28.73 -14.72 18.97
N CYS A 30 -28.19 -15.82 19.53
CA CYS A 30 -26.93 -16.41 19.09
C CYS A 30 -26.99 -16.90 17.63
N LEU A 31 -28.09 -17.55 17.24
CA LEU A 31 -28.33 -17.96 15.87
C LEU A 31 -28.43 -16.76 14.91
N LEU A 32 -29.16 -15.70 15.29
CA LEU A 32 -29.24 -14.48 14.49
C LEU A 32 -27.88 -13.79 14.35
N LEU A 33 -27.06 -13.75 15.41
CA LEU A 33 -25.72 -13.17 15.36
C LEU A 33 -24.79 -13.99 14.46
N SER A 34 -24.84 -15.32 14.53
CA SER A 34 -24.04 -16.17 13.64
C SER A 34 -24.45 -16.04 12.17
N LEU A 35 -25.75 -15.98 11.86
CA LEU A 35 -26.26 -15.78 10.50
C LEU A 35 -25.90 -14.40 9.95
N THR A 36 -25.99 -13.34 10.76
CA THR A 36 -25.57 -11.99 10.35
C THR A 36 -24.06 -11.91 10.11
N GLN A 37 -23.25 -12.55 10.96
CA GLN A 37 -21.80 -12.63 10.72
C GLN A 37 -21.47 -13.39 9.43
N LEU A 38 -22.13 -14.50 9.16
CA LEU A 38 -21.96 -15.25 7.92
C LEU A 38 -22.39 -14.45 6.69
N ASN A 39 -23.52 -13.73 6.78
CA ASN A 39 -23.99 -12.86 5.72
C ASN A 39 -23.04 -11.68 5.47
N ASN A 40 -22.50 -11.06 6.52
CA ASN A 40 -21.48 -10.02 6.39
C ASN A 40 -20.20 -10.55 5.74
N MET A 41 -19.75 -11.76 6.09
CA MET A 41 -18.62 -12.40 5.42
C MET A 41 -18.91 -12.67 3.94
N ARG A 42 -20.10 -13.16 3.60
CA ARG A 42 -20.53 -13.39 2.22
C ARG A 42 -20.64 -12.09 1.41
N LEU A 43 -21.19 -11.04 2.00
CA LEU A 43 -21.27 -9.71 1.37
C LEU A 43 -19.87 -9.13 1.15
N ARG A 44 -18.98 -9.20 2.14
CA ARG A 44 -17.57 -8.76 2.01
C ARG A 44 -16.83 -9.53 0.93
N ALA A 45 -17.03 -10.84 0.86
CA ALA A 45 -16.48 -11.67 -0.20
C ALA A 45 -17.03 -11.19 -1.55
N ALA A 46 -18.36 -11.13 -1.72
CA ALA A 46 -19.02 -10.71 -2.97
C ALA A 46 -18.55 -9.34 -3.49
N VAL A 47 -18.37 -8.36 -2.60
CA VAL A 47 -17.81 -7.04 -2.94
C VAL A 47 -16.38 -7.14 -3.47
N ARG A 48 -15.56 -8.02 -2.90
CA ARG A 48 -14.18 -8.26 -3.35
C ARG A 48 -14.10 -8.96 -4.71
N TRP A 49 -15.11 -9.76 -5.08
CA TRP A 49 -15.16 -10.45 -6.39
C TRP A 49 -15.59 -9.54 -7.54
N ASN A 50 -16.10 -8.33 -7.26
CA ASN A 50 -16.64 -7.42 -8.27
C ASN A 50 -15.76 -6.18 -8.52
N THR A 51 -14.49 -6.22 -8.11
CA THR A 51 -13.52 -5.21 -8.56
C THR A 51 -13.00 -5.65 -9.91
N GLU A 52 -13.34 -4.93 -10.98
CA GLU A 52 -12.69 -5.12 -12.28
C GLU A 52 -11.16 -5.14 -12.08
N PRO A 53 -10.44 -6.04 -12.79
CA PRO A 53 -8.97 -6.01 -12.78
C PRO A 53 -8.52 -4.59 -13.13
N ARG A 54 -7.69 -3.99 -12.26
CA ARG A 54 -7.17 -2.65 -12.53
C ARG A 54 -6.41 -2.68 -13.85
N ARG A 55 -6.82 -1.84 -14.81
CA ARG A 55 -6.08 -1.65 -16.06
C ARG A 55 -4.66 -1.18 -15.71
N LEU A 56 -3.65 -1.78 -16.33
CA LEU A 56 -2.29 -1.26 -16.26
C LEU A 56 -2.26 0.11 -16.93
N LEU A 57 -1.46 1.03 -16.35
CA LEU A 57 -1.21 2.33 -16.96
C LEU A 57 -0.51 2.14 -18.31
N THR A 58 -0.80 3.01 -19.27
CA THR A 58 0.06 3.13 -20.45
C THR A 58 1.38 3.80 -20.04
N GLU A 59 2.41 3.64 -20.87
CA GLU A 59 3.73 4.23 -20.61
C GLU A 59 3.65 5.75 -20.41
N GLU A 60 2.81 6.43 -21.20
CA GLU A 60 2.63 7.88 -21.11
C GLU A 60 1.94 8.29 -19.81
N GLU A 61 0.97 7.49 -19.34
CA GLU A 61 0.31 7.74 -18.06
C GLU A 61 1.27 7.53 -16.89
N PHE A 62 2.12 6.50 -16.98
CA PHE A 62 3.13 6.19 -15.96
C PHE A 62 4.17 7.30 -15.86
N GLN A 63 4.69 7.77 -16.99
CA GLN A 63 5.64 8.89 -17.03
C GLN A 63 5.03 10.15 -16.44
N ARG A 64 3.79 10.49 -16.81
CA ARG A 64 3.10 11.67 -16.26
C ARG A 64 2.92 11.58 -14.75
N GLU A 65 2.49 10.44 -14.23
CA GLU A 65 2.29 10.27 -12.79
C GLU A 65 3.63 10.32 -12.03
N ALA A 66 4.68 9.73 -12.60
CA ALA A 66 6.03 9.82 -12.05
C ALA A 66 6.52 11.28 -11.97
N GLU A 67 6.33 12.07 -13.03
CA GLU A 67 6.69 13.49 -13.05
C GLU A 67 5.88 14.31 -12.05
N GLU A 68 4.56 14.13 -12.02
CA GLU A 68 3.66 14.87 -11.13
C GLU A 68 3.92 14.57 -9.66
N GLU A 69 4.07 13.30 -9.29
CA GLU A 69 4.31 12.88 -7.91
C GLU A 69 5.72 13.29 -7.46
N THR A 70 6.73 13.18 -8.34
CA THR A 70 8.09 13.68 -8.06
C THR A 70 8.08 15.18 -7.80
N ARG A 71 7.40 15.96 -8.65
CA ARG A 71 7.27 17.42 -8.48
C ARG A 71 6.62 17.75 -7.15
N LYS A 72 5.49 17.09 -6.83
CA LYS A 72 4.76 17.32 -5.58
C LYS A 72 5.59 16.96 -4.36
N ALA A 73 6.27 15.82 -4.36
CA ALA A 73 7.14 15.40 -3.27
C ALA A 73 8.29 16.39 -3.03
N LEU A 74 8.88 16.95 -4.10
CA LEU A 74 9.92 17.98 -3.99
C LEU A 74 9.39 19.30 -3.43
N GLU A 75 8.18 19.73 -3.82
CA GLU A 75 7.52 20.91 -3.25
C GLU A 75 7.24 20.73 -1.75
N ASP A 76 6.74 19.56 -1.36
CA ASP A 76 6.46 19.27 0.05
C ASP A 76 7.75 19.15 0.86
N LEU A 77 8.83 18.61 0.27
CA LEU A 77 10.16 18.61 0.88
C LEU A 77 10.65 20.04 1.15
N ARG A 78 10.50 20.96 0.19
CA ARG A 78 10.87 22.38 0.35
C ARG A 78 10.08 23.03 1.48
N LYS A 79 8.75 22.84 1.53
CA LYS A 79 7.90 23.36 2.60
C LYS A 79 8.36 22.86 3.96
N ASN A 80 8.68 21.56 4.07
CA ASN A 80 9.18 20.97 5.30
C ASN A 80 10.53 21.59 5.71
N CYS A 81 11.44 21.83 4.78
CA CYS A 81 12.72 22.48 5.06
C CYS A 81 12.58 23.95 5.52
N SER A 82 11.53 24.64 5.07
CA SER A 82 11.20 26.00 5.49
C SER A 82 10.43 26.08 6.81
N SER A 83 10.01 24.94 7.38
CA SER A 83 9.30 24.89 8.65
C SER A 83 10.23 25.22 9.82
N PRO A 84 9.77 25.99 10.84
CA PRO A 84 10.57 26.27 12.03
C PRO A 84 10.91 25.02 12.87
N GLU A 85 10.19 23.91 12.67
CA GLU A 85 10.47 22.63 13.34
C GLU A 85 11.61 21.84 12.68
N PHE A 86 12.08 22.29 11.52
CA PHE A 86 13.13 21.62 10.77
C PHE A 86 14.50 21.83 11.42
N ARG A 87 15.28 20.74 11.54
CA ARG A 87 16.62 20.77 12.13
C ARG A 87 17.68 21.16 11.11
N SER A 88 17.62 22.38 10.57
CA SER A 88 18.42 22.81 9.42
C SER A 88 19.92 22.62 9.60
N TRP A 89 20.48 23.00 10.77
CA TRP A 89 21.92 22.89 11.07
C TRP A 89 22.41 21.44 11.16
N ARG A 90 21.56 20.52 11.64
CA ARG A 90 21.89 19.10 11.69
C ARG A 90 21.92 18.48 10.30
N THR A 91 21.00 18.90 9.44
CA THR A 91 20.96 18.46 8.05
C THR A 91 22.15 19.01 7.28
N VAL A 92 22.43 20.31 7.38
CA VAL A 92 23.55 20.97 6.71
C VAL A 92 24.90 20.35 7.07
N ALA A 93 25.10 19.96 8.32
CA ALA A 93 26.34 19.30 8.75
C ALA A 93 26.62 17.93 8.10
N ARG A 94 25.60 17.30 7.49
CA ARG A 94 25.71 15.97 6.85
C ARG A 94 25.77 16.04 5.32
N LEU A 95 25.54 17.21 4.74
CA LEU A 95 25.45 17.38 3.30
C LEU A 95 26.83 17.60 2.68
N GLN A 96 27.03 17.04 1.48
CA GLN A 96 28.25 17.25 0.69
C GLN A 96 28.38 18.70 0.21
N SER A 97 27.26 19.32 -0.17
CA SER A 97 27.22 20.71 -0.63
C SER A 97 26.08 21.48 0.03
N PRO A 98 26.37 22.20 1.14
CA PRO A 98 25.39 23.06 1.80
C PRO A 98 24.80 24.13 0.89
N LYS A 99 25.60 24.65 -0.06
CA LYS A 99 25.17 25.70 -0.98
C LYS A 99 24.07 25.22 -1.92
N ARG A 100 24.27 24.07 -2.57
CA ARG A 100 23.25 23.45 -3.44
C ARG A 100 21.92 23.22 -2.71
N PHE A 101 22.00 22.87 -1.43
CA PHE A 101 20.82 22.67 -0.60
C PHE A 101 20.07 23.99 -0.34
N ALA A 102 20.79 25.08 -0.04
CA ALA A 102 20.16 26.39 0.12
C ALA A 102 19.46 26.84 -1.16
N ASP A 103 20.15 26.75 -2.31
CA ASP A 103 19.59 27.10 -3.62
C ASP A 103 18.32 26.28 -3.92
N PHE A 104 18.31 24.99 -3.58
CA PHE A 104 17.15 24.11 -3.73
C PHE A 104 15.95 24.54 -2.86
N VAL A 105 16.18 24.86 -1.59
CA VAL A 105 15.13 25.31 -0.66
C VAL A 105 14.54 26.66 -1.11
N GLU A 106 15.37 27.54 -1.68
CA GLU A 106 14.94 28.83 -2.25
C GLU A 106 14.14 28.70 -3.56
N GLY A 107 14.16 27.53 -4.20
CA GLY A 107 13.32 27.22 -5.34
C GLY A 107 14.06 26.76 -6.60
N SER A 108 15.39 26.78 -6.60
CA SER A 108 16.21 26.37 -7.75
C SER A 108 16.04 24.88 -8.06
N PRO A 109 16.22 24.46 -9.33
CA PRO A 109 16.13 23.05 -9.71
C PRO A 109 17.02 22.15 -8.85
N HIS A 110 16.53 20.94 -8.55
CA HIS A 110 17.27 19.97 -7.76
C HIS A 110 18.43 19.31 -8.54
N LEU A 111 18.31 19.30 -9.88
CA LEU A 111 19.33 18.80 -10.81
C LEU A 111 20.13 19.96 -11.41
N VAL A 112 21.42 19.72 -11.61
CA VAL A 112 22.30 20.63 -12.35
C VAL A 112 22.23 20.29 -13.84
N SER A 113 22.33 21.28 -14.73
CA SER A 113 22.28 21.05 -16.19
C SER A 113 23.29 20.01 -16.69
N ASN A 114 24.46 19.92 -16.06
CA ASN A 114 25.44 18.87 -16.36
C ASN A 114 24.92 17.47 -16.02
N GLU A 115 24.28 17.29 -14.87
CA GLU A 115 23.71 16.00 -14.45
C GLU A 115 22.63 15.54 -15.44
N VAL A 116 21.77 16.46 -15.89
CA VAL A 116 20.75 16.19 -16.91
C VAL A 116 21.38 15.83 -18.25
N SER A 117 22.44 16.54 -18.66
CA SER A 117 23.13 16.28 -19.92
C SER A 117 23.81 14.92 -19.94
N VAL A 118 24.47 14.51 -18.84
CA VAL A 118 25.11 13.20 -18.71
C VAL A 118 24.07 12.09 -18.80
N HIS A 119 22.95 12.22 -18.07
CA HIS A 119 21.86 11.26 -18.14
C HIS A 119 21.26 11.15 -19.55
N ALA A 120 21.04 12.28 -20.23
CA ALA A 120 20.53 12.29 -21.59
C ALA A 120 21.51 11.66 -22.60
N GLN A 121 22.82 11.70 -22.32
CA GLN A 121 23.81 11.03 -23.17
C GLN A 121 23.84 9.51 -22.93
N GLU A 122 23.80 9.08 -21.67
CA GLU A 122 23.88 7.66 -21.29
C GLU A 122 22.58 6.90 -21.58
N TYR A 123 21.43 7.53 -21.35
CA TYR A 123 20.10 6.91 -21.40
C TYR A 123 19.14 7.57 -22.41
N GLY A 124 19.62 8.50 -23.24
CA GLY A 124 18.82 9.12 -24.28
C GLY A 124 18.68 8.24 -25.52
N PHE A 125 18.12 8.82 -26.58
CA PHE A 125 17.78 8.16 -27.86
C PHE A 125 18.94 7.37 -28.53
N GLY A 126 20.20 7.60 -28.15
CA GLY A 126 21.37 6.84 -28.62
C GLY A 126 21.77 5.65 -27.74
N GLY A 127 21.27 5.55 -26.50
CA GLY A 127 21.55 4.44 -25.58
C GLY A 127 20.66 3.22 -25.82
N SER A 128 19.40 3.44 -26.22
CA SER A 128 18.44 2.34 -26.50
C SER A 128 18.79 1.51 -27.74
N PHE A 129 19.54 2.07 -28.69
CA PHE A 129 19.98 1.33 -29.88
C PHE A 129 20.95 0.19 -29.53
N PHE A 130 21.70 0.29 -28.41
CA PHE A 130 22.61 -0.76 -27.97
C PHE A 130 21.94 -1.81 -27.06
N GLU A 131 20.83 -1.48 -26.39
CA GLU A 131 20.10 -2.46 -25.56
C GLU A 131 19.34 -3.48 -26.42
N GLU A 132 18.78 -3.06 -27.56
CA GLU A 132 18.04 -3.95 -28.47
C GLU A 132 18.96 -5.01 -29.09
N GLU A 133 20.23 -4.70 -29.39
CA GLU A 133 21.22 -5.67 -29.90
C GLU A 133 21.80 -6.61 -28.81
N PHE A 134 21.77 -6.19 -27.53
CA PHE A 134 22.26 -7.02 -26.41
C PHE A 134 21.22 -8.03 -25.91
N PHE A 135 19.92 -7.75 -26.10
CA PHE A 135 18.83 -8.66 -25.73
C PHE A 135 18.39 -9.58 -26.89
N ASP A 136 18.95 -9.40 -28.08
CA ASP A 136 18.65 -10.18 -29.30
C ASP A 136 19.72 -11.26 -29.60
N THR A 137 20.53 -11.66 -28.60
CA THR A 137 21.42 -12.84 -28.74
C THR A 137 20.68 -14.14 -28.42
N ASP A 138 20.18 -14.76 -29.49
CA ASP A 138 20.15 -16.21 -29.78
C ASP A 138 19.62 -17.19 -28.70
N ASP A 139 18.32 -17.46 -28.73
CA ASP A 139 17.70 -18.70 -28.23
C ASP A 139 17.60 -19.78 -29.34
N GLU A 140 18.67 -20.00 -30.11
CA GLU A 140 18.81 -21.18 -30.99
C GLU A 140 20.27 -21.66 -30.98
N GLU A 141 20.58 -22.65 -30.13
CA GLU A 141 21.36 -23.86 -30.43
C GLU A 141 21.97 -24.49 -29.16
N ASP A 142 21.76 -25.81 -29.08
CA ASP A 142 22.06 -26.71 -27.97
C ASP A 142 23.56 -26.88 -27.64
N ASP A 143 23.81 -27.24 -26.37
CA ASP A 143 24.98 -27.97 -25.83
C ASP A 143 26.41 -27.39 -26.05
N ASP A 144 26.93 -26.65 -25.06
CA ASP A 144 28.26 -26.89 -24.43
C ASP A 144 28.67 -25.73 -23.49
N MET A 145 28.19 -25.74 -22.25
CA MET A 145 28.61 -24.78 -21.22
C MET A 145 30.04 -25.09 -20.72
N LYS A 146 31.05 -24.36 -21.20
CA LYS A 146 32.37 -24.30 -20.53
C LYS A 146 32.41 -23.16 -19.50
N PRO A 147 32.78 -23.43 -18.24
CA PRO A 147 32.82 -22.40 -17.21
C PRO A 147 34.01 -21.47 -17.42
N LEU A 148 33.73 -20.18 -17.65
CA LEU A 148 34.72 -19.11 -17.69
C LEU A 148 35.16 -18.77 -16.26
N LYS A 149 36.47 -18.88 -16.01
CA LYS A 149 37.10 -18.47 -14.75
C LYS A 149 37.26 -16.94 -14.75
N ILE A 150 36.80 -16.32 -13.67
CA ILE A 150 37.02 -14.90 -13.37
C ILE A 150 38.41 -14.77 -12.74
N PRO A 151 39.34 -13.96 -13.28
CA PRO A 151 40.62 -13.69 -12.62
C PRO A 151 40.42 -12.76 -11.41
N GLU A 152 41.21 -13.02 -10.36
CA GLU A 152 41.27 -12.30 -9.08
C GLU A 152 41.78 -10.86 -9.21
#